data_AF-A0A7L5BL73-F1
#
_entry.id   AF-A0A7L5BL73-F1
#
_cell.length_a   1.000
_cell.length_b   1.000
_cell.length_c   1.000
_cell.angle_alpha   90.00
_cell.angle_beta   90.00
_cell.angle_gamma   90.00
#
_symmetry.space_group_name_H-M   'P 1'
#
loop_
_entity.id
_entity.type
_entity.pdbx_description
1 polymer ?
#
loop_
_entity_poly.entity_id
_entity_poly.type
_entity_poly.pdbx_seq_one_letter_code
_entity_poly.pdbx_strand_id
1 'polypeptide(L)'
;MELLFLFHGNGQLRELALEKITQGLVSPFWVAAVLFRMNDWAVQVRKSANRCVERVLPVTPPHLLAKVALTLFPRQGEWGRWNDAGQTLARSLMTRPDISAEFATLLMPNTAGPVPTAFRLALRTPWLDTYLSDIASHATNPIVRAIAVETLLQGTARWRSGYEHKWLDKRYNITQLVPVYTSRTLDIALQPELIAKMAITDRSAFVRRTVLQCADRHTIPAELSRTCAQHLTNDPDKSVRDLAAFILRKG
;
A
#
# COMPACT_ATOMS: atom_id res chain seq x y z
N MET A 1 -23.12 2.60 -24.99
CA MET A 1 -22.24 3.02 -26.11
C MET A 1 -21.29 4.16 -25.71
N GLU A 2 -21.56 4.81 -24.57
CA GLU A 2 -20.89 6.01 -24.05
C GLU A 2 -19.43 5.76 -23.69
N LEU A 3 -19.13 4.60 -23.11
CA LEU A 3 -17.79 4.24 -22.63
C LEU A 3 -16.73 4.21 -23.75
N LEU A 4 -17.13 3.96 -25.00
CA LEU A 4 -16.24 3.93 -26.17
C LEU A 4 -15.59 5.30 -26.43
N PHE A 5 -16.34 6.39 -26.23
CA PHE A 5 -15.86 7.74 -26.53
C PHE A 5 -14.89 8.30 -25.49
N LEU A 6 -14.65 7.61 -24.36
CA LEU A 6 -13.66 8.01 -23.37
C LEU A 6 -12.24 8.09 -23.94
N PHE A 7 -11.95 7.36 -25.01
CA PHE A 7 -10.63 7.33 -25.65
C PHE A 7 -10.56 8.13 -26.96
N HIS A 8 -11.62 8.85 -27.31
CA HIS A 8 -11.68 9.62 -28.55
C HIS A 8 -10.68 10.79 -28.55
N GLY A 9 -10.12 11.15 -29.71
CA GLY A 9 -9.15 12.26 -29.84
C GLY A 9 -9.76 13.65 -29.54
N ASN A 10 -11.01 13.87 -29.96
CA ASN A 10 -11.77 15.08 -29.63
C ASN A 10 -12.19 15.11 -28.14
N GLY A 11 -11.76 16.16 -27.42
CA GLY A 11 -12.08 16.38 -26.01
C GLY A 11 -13.56 16.59 -25.71
N GLN A 12 -14.32 17.22 -26.62
CA GLN A 12 -15.76 17.43 -26.44
C GLN A 12 -16.52 16.10 -26.41
N LEU A 13 -16.12 15.13 -27.24
CA LEU A 13 -16.72 13.79 -27.24
C LEU A 13 -16.38 13.02 -25.96
N ARG A 14 -15.17 13.18 -25.41
CA ARG A 14 -14.80 12.59 -24.11
C ARG A 14 -15.62 13.21 -22.97
N GLU A 15 -15.79 14.52 -22.99
CA GLU A 15 -16.61 15.25 -22.02
C GLU A 15 -18.07 14.77 -22.04
N LEU A 16 -18.72 14.76 -23.21
CA LEU A 16 -20.09 14.29 -23.36
C LEU A 16 -20.25 12.82 -22.96
N ALA A 17 -19.24 11.98 -23.22
CA ALA A 17 -19.23 10.59 -22.77
C ALA A 17 -19.28 10.49 -21.24
N LEU A 18 -18.44 11.26 -20.54
CA LEU A 18 -18.41 11.31 -19.07
C LEU A 18 -19.72 11.81 -18.48
N GLU A 19 -20.39 12.75 -19.13
CA GLU A 19 -21.68 13.28 -18.67
C GLU A 19 -22.81 12.26 -18.78
N LYS A 20 -22.78 11.40 -19.82
CA LYS A 20 -23.81 10.38 -20.03
C LYS A 20 -23.64 9.12 -19.16
N ILE A 21 -22.47 8.90 -18.57
CA ILE A 21 -22.23 7.77 -17.67
C ILE A 21 -22.91 8.05 -16.32
N THR A 22 -24.02 7.37 -16.07
CA THR A 22 -24.85 7.56 -14.85
C THR A 22 -24.93 6.32 -13.97
N GLN A 23 -24.73 5.13 -14.54
CA GLN A 23 -24.79 3.86 -13.83
C GLN A 23 -23.43 3.45 -13.27
N GLY A 24 -23.45 2.55 -12.28
CA GLY A 24 -22.24 1.93 -11.75
C GLY A 24 -21.41 1.25 -12.83
N LEU A 25 -20.08 1.32 -12.68
CA LEU A 25 -19.16 0.77 -13.66
C LEU A 25 -19.09 -0.76 -13.52
N VAL A 26 -19.04 -1.46 -14.66
CA VAL A 26 -19.21 -2.92 -14.71
C VAL A 26 -17.91 -3.71 -14.77
N SER A 27 -16.75 -3.04 -14.84
CA SER A 27 -15.45 -3.70 -14.84
C SER A 27 -14.34 -2.82 -14.27
N PRO A 28 -13.21 -3.41 -13.78
CA PRO A 28 -12.09 -2.62 -13.28
C PRO A 28 -11.45 -1.77 -14.37
N PHE A 29 -11.50 -2.23 -15.63
CA PHE A 29 -11.03 -1.47 -16.78
C PHE A 29 -11.80 -0.16 -16.93
N TRP A 30 -13.13 -0.19 -16.83
CA TRP A 30 -13.94 1.02 -16.96
C TRP A 30 -13.78 1.98 -15.79
N VAL A 31 -13.62 1.45 -14.58
CA VAL A 31 -13.23 2.25 -13.40
C VAL A 31 -11.90 2.96 -13.66
N ALA A 32 -10.86 2.23 -14.09
CA ALA A 32 -9.56 2.82 -14.39
C ALA A 32 -9.63 3.83 -15.54
N ALA A 33 -10.42 3.56 -16.58
CA ALA A 33 -10.60 4.45 -17.72
C ALA A 33 -11.21 5.80 -17.31
N VAL A 34 -12.27 5.78 -16.48
CA VAL A 34 -12.89 7.01 -15.96
C VAL A 34 -11.91 7.77 -15.06
N LEU A 35 -11.22 7.08 -14.14
CA LEU A 35 -10.22 7.72 -13.27
C LEU A 35 -9.05 8.32 -14.08
N PHE A 36 -8.62 7.67 -15.16
CA PHE A 36 -7.57 8.18 -16.03
C PHE A 36 -7.95 9.50 -16.72
N ARG A 37 -9.25 9.77 -16.94
CA ARG A 37 -9.72 11.07 -17.47
C ARG A 37 -9.61 12.22 -16.46
N MET A 38 -9.41 11.94 -15.19
CA MET A 38 -9.08 12.97 -14.20
C MET A 38 -7.68 13.57 -14.43
N ASN A 39 -6.84 12.89 -15.23
CA ASN A 39 -5.51 13.36 -15.66
C ASN A 39 -5.50 13.80 -17.14
N ASP A 40 -6.67 14.06 -17.74
CA ASP A 40 -6.78 14.48 -19.15
C ASP A 40 -6.08 15.83 -19.41
N TRP A 41 -5.61 16.07 -20.63
CA TRP A 41 -5.00 17.32 -21.02
C TRP A 41 -6.02 18.48 -21.07
N ALA A 42 -7.26 18.20 -21.46
CA ALA A 42 -8.33 19.18 -21.52
C ALA A 42 -8.97 19.42 -20.14
N VAL A 43 -9.00 20.69 -19.71
CA VAL A 43 -9.53 21.09 -18.39
C VAL A 43 -11.00 20.70 -18.21
N GLN A 44 -11.82 20.85 -19.25
CA GLN A 44 -13.25 20.55 -19.17
C GLN A 44 -13.50 19.05 -19.00
N VAL A 45 -12.74 18.21 -19.72
CA VAL A 45 -12.78 16.75 -19.55
C VAL A 45 -12.44 16.36 -18.11
N ARG A 46 -11.43 16.97 -17.49
CA ARG A 46 -11.09 16.71 -16.08
C ARG A 46 -12.24 17.08 -15.13
N LYS A 47 -12.89 18.23 -15.34
CA LYS A 47 -14.05 18.64 -14.52
C LYS A 47 -15.21 17.67 -14.68
N SER A 48 -15.53 17.25 -15.90
CA SER A 48 -16.59 16.27 -16.17
C SER A 48 -16.23 14.89 -15.63
N ALA A 49 -14.95 14.51 -15.63
CA ALA A 49 -14.47 13.28 -15.02
C ALA A 49 -14.69 13.30 -13.51
N ASN A 50 -14.34 14.38 -12.81
CA ASN A 50 -14.59 14.51 -11.37
C ASN A 50 -16.09 14.34 -11.05
N ARG A 51 -16.98 15.05 -11.77
CA ARG A 51 -18.44 14.90 -11.60
C ARG A 51 -18.93 13.48 -11.91
N CYS A 52 -18.38 12.85 -12.94
CA CYS A 52 -18.70 11.47 -13.29
C CYS A 52 -18.30 10.52 -12.15
N VAL A 53 -17.09 10.67 -11.61
CA VAL A 53 -16.57 9.80 -10.55
C VAL A 53 -17.40 9.94 -9.26
N GLU A 54 -17.73 11.17 -8.87
CA GLU A 54 -18.62 11.44 -7.72
C GLU A 54 -19.99 10.77 -7.89
N ARG A 55 -20.52 10.75 -9.11
CA ARG A 55 -21.81 10.12 -9.42
C ARG A 55 -21.75 8.59 -9.43
N VAL A 56 -20.75 7.99 -10.06
CA VAL A 56 -20.80 6.55 -10.40
C VAL A 56 -20.06 5.65 -9.43
N LEU A 57 -19.01 6.12 -8.74
CA LEU A 57 -18.28 5.25 -7.82
C LEU A 57 -19.07 4.85 -6.57
N PRO A 58 -19.96 5.68 -5.99
CA PRO A 58 -20.82 5.25 -4.88
C PRO A 58 -21.67 4.02 -5.22
N VAL A 59 -22.13 3.91 -6.46
CA VAL A 59 -22.97 2.80 -6.95
C VAL A 59 -22.18 1.72 -7.70
N THR A 60 -20.86 1.84 -7.79
CA THR A 60 -19.99 0.84 -8.41
C THR A 60 -19.64 -0.26 -7.39
N PRO A 61 -19.73 -1.55 -7.76
CA PRO A 61 -19.39 -2.65 -6.85
C PRO A 61 -17.98 -2.52 -6.23
N PRO A 62 -17.83 -2.72 -4.90
CA PRO A 62 -16.58 -2.44 -4.18
C PRO A 62 -15.40 -3.31 -4.64
N HIS A 63 -15.65 -4.57 -5.01
CA HIS A 63 -14.60 -5.46 -5.52
C HIS A 63 -13.93 -4.95 -6.82
N LEU A 64 -14.66 -4.18 -7.64
CA LEU A 64 -14.09 -3.54 -8.84
C LEU A 64 -13.18 -2.37 -8.47
N LEU A 65 -13.61 -1.57 -7.50
CA LEU A 65 -12.86 -0.43 -6.98
C LEU A 65 -11.58 -0.88 -6.30
N ALA A 66 -11.63 -1.95 -5.50
CA ALA A 66 -10.47 -2.54 -4.84
C ALA A 66 -9.42 -3.06 -5.83
N LYS A 67 -9.84 -3.70 -6.93
CA LYS A 67 -8.93 -4.15 -8.02
C LYS A 67 -8.22 -2.98 -8.69
N VAL A 68 -8.92 -1.87 -8.92
CA VAL A 68 -8.29 -0.66 -9.48
C VAL A 68 -7.36 0.00 -8.46
N ALA A 69 -7.76 0.09 -7.20
CA ALA A 69 -6.91 0.64 -6.15
C ALA A 69 -5.56 -0.09 -6.09
N LEU A 70 -5.56 -1.43 -6.16
CA LEU A 70 -4.33 -2.24 -6.12
C LEU A 70 -3.34 -1.90 -7.24
N THR A 71 -3.84 -1.50 -8.42
CA THR A 71 -3.02 -1.26 -9.61
C THR A 71 -2.69 0.21 -9.83
N LEU A 72 -3.62 1.10 -9.50
CA LEU A 72 -3.50 2.54 -9.72
C LEU A 72 -2.65 3.22 -8.66
N PHE A 73 -2.69 2.71 -7.42
CA PHE A 73 -2.03 3.34 -6.26
C PHE A 73 -0.53 3.49 -6.42
N PRO A 74 0.20 2.44 -6.85
CA PRO A 74 1.62 2.55 -7.14
C PRO A 74 1.98 3.65 -8.15
N ARG A 75 1.04 4.04 -9.02
CA ARG A 75 1.26 4.95 -10.15
C ARG A 75 0.74 6.36 -9.92
N GLN A 76 0.15 6.68 -8.76
CA GLN A 76 -0.47 7.98 -8.53
C GLN A 76 0.51 9.15 -8.72
N GLY A 77 1.78 8.97 -8.33
CA GLY A 77 2.82 9.99 -8.49
C GLY A 77 3.23 10.28 -9.94
N GLU A 78 2.82 9.45 -10.90
CA GLU A 78 3.12 9.63 -12.33
C GLU A 78 2.11 10.59 -13.01
N TRP A 79 0.98 10.88 -12.36
CA TRP A 79 -0.11 11.63 -12.97
C TRP A 79 -0.01 13.11 -12.62
N GLY A 80 0.89 13.82 -13.30
CA GLY A 80 1.21 15.23 -12.99
C GLY A 80 0.07 16.25 -13.18
N ARG A 81 -1.03 15.90 -13.86
CA ARG A 81 -2.22 16.76 -14.00
C ARG A 81 -3.37 16.35 -13.09
N TRP A 82 -3.15 15.34 -12.26
CA TRP A 82 -4.12 14.89 -11.28
C TRP A 82 -4.16 15.92 -10.14
N ASN A 83 -5.16 16.80 -10.22
CA ASN A 83 -5.35 17.87 -9.25
C ASN A 83 -5.67 17.33 -7.84
N ASP A 84 -5.57 18.19 -6.83
CA ASP A 84 -5.84 17.84 -5.43
C ASP A 84 -7.22 17.20 -5.25
N ALA A 85 -8.23 17.62 -6.03
CA ALA A 85 -9.56 17.01 -6.02
C ALA A 85 -9.50 15.53 -6.37
N GLY A 86 -8.69 15.17 -7.36
CA GLY A 86 -8.58 13.79 -7.77
C GLY A 86 -7.73 12.92 -6.85
N GLN A 87 -6.70 13.48 -6.21
CA GLN A 87 -6.00 12.80 -5.12
C GLN A 87 -6.91 12.60 -3.90
N THR A 88 -7.72 13.61 -3.57
CA THR A 88 -8.72 13.54 -2.50
C THR A 88 -9.75 12.46 -2.79
N LEU A 89 -10.20 12.36 -4.03
CA LEU A 89 -11.16 11.33 -4.45
C LEU A 89 -10.56 9.93 -4.41
N ALA A 90 -9.31 9.76 -4.86
CA ALA A 90 -8.61 8.50 -4.69
C ALA A 90 -8.48 8.11 -3.20
N ARG A 91 -8.28 9.08 -2.30
CA ARG A 91 -8.26 8.84 -0.85
C ARG A 91 -9.64 8.55 -0.28
N SER A 92 -10.70 9.21 -0.75
CA SER A 92 -12.08 9.00 -0.25
C SER A 92 -12.66 7.66 -0.68
N LEU A 93 -12.26 7.14 -1.86
CA LEU A 93 -12.52 5.75 -2.21
C LEU A 93 -11.90 4.80 -1.19
N MET A 94 -10.77 5.21 -0.59
CA MET A 94 -10.09 4.46 0.45
C MET A 94 -10.56 4.81 1.86
N THR A 95 -11.73 5.40 2.05
CA THR A 95 -12.34 5.51 3.38
C THR A 95 -13.61 4.69 3.49
N ARG A 96 -14.04 4.07 2.38
CA ARG A 96 -15.20 3.18 2.37
C ARG A 96 -14.83 1.79 2.94
N PRO A 97 -15.51 1.33 4.01
CA PRO A 97 -15.18 0.05 4.66
C PRO A 97 -15.34 -1.17 3.77
N ASP A 98 -16.32 -1.16 2.87
CA ASP A 98 -16.59 -2.25 1.91
C ASP A 98 -15.44 -2.44 0.91
N ILE A 99 -14.83 -1.34 0.47
CA ILE A 99 -13.64 -1.37 -0.39
C ILE A 99 -12.42 -1.87 0.40
N SER A 100 -12.28 -1.52 1.67
CA SER A 100 -11.17 -2.02 2.53
C SER A 100 -11.19 -3.53 2.66
N ALA A 101 -12.37 -4.09 2.93
CA ALA A 101 -12.57 -5.53 3.04
C ALA A 101 -12.16 -6.24 1.74
N GLU A 102 -12.66 -5.75 0.60
CA GLU A 102 -12.32 -6.27 -0.73
C GLU A 102 -10.83 -6.08 -1.07
N PHE A 103 -10.20 -5.00 -0.60
CA PHE A 103 -8.77 -4.81 -0.79
C PHE A 103 -7.97 -5.83 0.01
N ALA A 104 -8.34 -6.08 1.28
CA ALA A 104 -7.71 -7.09 2.11
C ALA A 104 -7.85 -8.50 1.51
N THR A 105 -9.02 -8.87 0.99
CA THR A 105 -9.22 -10.16 0.32
C THR A 105 -8.37 -10.30 -0.94
N LEU A 106 -8.09 -9.20 -1.66
CA LEU A 106 -7.19 -9.21 -2.81
C LEU A 106 -5.70 -9.33 -2.43
N LEU A 107 -5.30 -8.82 -1.26
CA LEU A 107 -3.92 -8.92 -0.78
C LEU A 107 -3.53 -10.36 -0.39
N MET A 108 -4.47 -11.15 0.12
CA MET A 108 -4.18 -12.47 0.68
C MET A 108 -3.70 -13.51 -0.35
N PRO A 109 -4.41 -13.77 -1.47
CA PRO A 109 -3.99 -14.79 -2.43
C PRO A 109 -2.94 -14.29 -3.42
N ASN A 110 -2.73 -12.98 -3.54
CA ASN A 110 -1.96 -12.41 -4.64
C ASN A 110 -0.45 -12.50 -4.41
N THR A 111 0.25 -13.16 -5.33
CA THR A 111 1.70 -13.40 -5.25
C THR A 111 2.53 -12.51 -6.18
N ALA A 112 1.91 -11.86 -7.17
CA ALA A 112 2.61 -11.19 -8.26
C ALA A 112 2.15 -9.73 -8.47
N GLY A 113 3.02 -8.93 -9.11
CA GLY A 113 2.75 -7.52 -9.39
C GLY A 113 3.09 -6.59 -8.23
N PRO A 114 2.63 -5.32 -8.26
CA PRO A 114 3.04 -4.29 -7.31
C PRO A 114 2.31 -4.38 -5.96
N VAL A 115 1.90 -5.59 -5.53
CA VAL A 115 1.08 -5.82 -4.34
C VAL A 115 1.74 -5.27 -3.06
N PRO A 116 3.03 -5.53 -2.77
CA PRO A 116 3.67 -4.95 -1.58
C PRO A 116 3.71 -3.42 -1.60
N THR A 117 3.93 -2.83 -2.79
CA THR A 117 3.96 -1.38 -2.98
C THR A 117 2.58 -0.77 -2.76
N ALA A 118 1.54 -1.38 -3.35
CA ALA A 118 0.16 -0.95 -3.18
C ALA A 118 -0.27 -1.07 -1.71
N PHE A 119 0.08 -2.17 -1.05
CA PHE A 119 -0.18 -2.36 0.39
C PHE A 119 0.51 -1.28 1.24
N ARG A 120 1.82 -1.05 1.03
CA ARG A 120 2.56 0.05 1.70
C ARG A 120 1.88 1.40 1.51
N LEU A 121 1.38 1.71 0.31
CA LEU A 121 0.68 2.97 0.06
C LEU A 121 -0.70 3.01 0.72
N ALA A 122 -1.42 1.89 0.76
CA ALA A 122 -2.72 1.78 1.42
C ALA A 122 -2.64 1.95 2.94
N LEU A 123 -1.47 1.69 3.55
CA LEU A 123 -1.19 1.98 4.96
C LEU A 123 -1.17 3.48 5.30
N ARG A 124 -1.26 4.39 4.32
CA ARG A 124 -1.43 5.85 4.55
C ARG A 124 -2.68 6.18 5.36
N THR A 125 -3.69 5.33 5.30
CA THR A 125 -5.01 5.50 5.95
C THR A 125 -5.26 4.35 6.92
N PRO A 126 -6.09 4.54 7.97
CA PRO A 126 -6.30 3.56 9.05
C PRO A 126 -7.24 2.40 8.70
N TRP A 127 -8.00 2.53 7.63
CA TRP A 127 -9.00 1.58 7.15
C TRP A 127 -8.53 0.13 6.86
N LEU A 128 -7.23 -0.16 6.81
CA LEU A 128 -6.69 -1.52 6.70
C LEU A 128 -6.18 -2.09 8.03
N ASP A 129 -6.20 -1.31 9.10
CA ASP A 129 -5.54 -1.65 10.37
C ASP A 129 -6.15 -2.91 10.99
N THR A 130 -7.48 -3.02 10.94
CA THR A 130 -8.21 -4.19 11.45
C THR A 130 -7.90 -5.48 10.70
N TYR A 131 -7.42 -5.39 9.45
CA TYR A 131 -7.08 -6.55 8.62
C TYR A 131 -5.59 -6.93 8.71
N LEU A 132 -4.75 -6.14 9.40
CA LEU A 132 -3.30 -6.36 9.43
C LEU A 132 -2.93 -7.74 9.98
N SER A 133 -3.60 -8.20 11.04
CA SER A 133 -3.34 -9.52 11.64
C SER A 133 -3.66 -10.66 10.68
N ASP A 134 -4.77 -10.56 9.95
CA ASP A 134 -5.16 -11.55 8.95
C ASP A 134 -4.19 -11.56 7.76
N ILE A 135 -3.78 -10.38 7.30
CA ILE A 135 -2.79 -10.22 6.23
C ILE A 135 -1.45 -10.81 6.67
N ALA A 136 -1.01 -10.55 7.89
CA ALA A 136 0.24 -11.07 8.44
C ALA A 136 0.26 -12.60 8.51
N SER A 137 -0.89 -13.21 8.79
CA SER A 137 -1.02 -14.67 8.91
C SER A 137 -1.21 -15.37 7.57
N HIS A 138 -2.06 -14.82 6.70
CA HIS A 138 -2.62 -15.54 5.56
C HIS A 138 -2.09 -15.09 4.20
N ALA A 139 -1.44 -13.93 4.09
CA ALA A 139 -1.00 -13.47 2.78
C ALA A 139 0.02 -14.44 2.17
N THR A 140 -0.16 -14.77 0.90
CA THR A 140 0.69 -15.74 0.19
C THR A 140 2.07 -15.13 -0.07
N ASN A 141 2.10 -13.83 -0.43
CA ASN A 141 3.34 -13.09 -0.64
C ASN A 141 4.07 -12.81 0.70
N PRO A 142 5.31 -13.31 0.88
CA PRO A 142 6.06 -13.12 2.13
C PRO A 142 6.43 -11.65 2.42
N ILE A 143 6.57 -10.81 1.39
CA ILE A 143 6.85 -9.38 1.58
C ILE A 143 5.62 -8.68 2.16
N VAL A 144 4.41 -9.07 1.72
CA VAL A 144 3.15 -8.55 2.29
C VAL A 144 3.02 -8.95 3.75
N ARG A 145 3.26 -10.23 4.09
CA ARG A 145 3.28 -10.68 5.49
C ARG A 145 4.31 -9.91 6.32
N ALA A 146 5.52 -9.76 5.82
CA ALA A 146 6.58 -9.01 6.50
C ALA A 146 6.21 -7.54 6.73
N ILE A 147 5.58 -6.86 5.77
CA ILE A 147 5.09 -5.49 5.95
C ILE A 147 4.05 -5.43 7.08
N ALA A 148 3.10 -6.37 7.10
CA ALA A 148 2.06 -6.41 8.12
C ALA A 148 2.65 -6.71 9.52
N VAL A 149 3.57 -7.68 9.62
CA VAL A 149 4.33 -8.00 10.84
C VAL A 149 5.12 -6.78 11.33
N GLU A 150 5.90 -6.13 10.44
CA GLU A 150 6.65 -4.92 10.79
C GLU A 150 5.72 -3.83 11.33
N THR A 151 4.61 -3.58 10.64
CA THR A 151 3.64 -2.54 10.97
C THR A 151 3.00 -2.79 12.34
N LEU A 152 2.58 -4.04 12.61
CA LEU A 152 1.99 -4.45 13.89
C LEU A 152 2.99 -4.40 15.05
N LEU A 153 4.21 -4.91 14.85
CA LEU A 153 5.23 -4.91 15.90
C LEU A 153 5.72 -3.51 16.25
N GLN A 154 5.83 -2.62 15.26
CA GLN A 154 6.25 -1.23 15.49
C GLN A 154 5.12 -0.32 15.98
N GLY A 155 3.86 -0.77 15.89
CA GLY A 155 2.69 0.09 16.15
C GLY A 155 2.59 1.30 15.21
N THR A 156 3.32 1.30 14.11
CA THR A 156 3.36 2.41 13.14
C THR A 156 3.30 1.91 11.71
N ALA A 157 2.39 2.49 10.93
CA ALA A 157 2.30 2.30 9.50
C ALA A 157 3.27 3.27 8.80
N ARG A 158 4.17 2.76 7.95
CA ARG A 158 5.16 3.56 7.22
C ARG A 158 5.05 3.37 5.71
N TRP A 159 5.10 4.47 4.96
CA TRP A 159 5.06 4.49 3.49
C TRP A 159 6.06 5.49 2.91
N ARG A 160 6.41 5.30 1.64
CA ARG A 160 7.22 6.27 0.88
C ARG A 160 6.35 7.49 0.53
N SER A 161 6.78 8.69 0.89
CA SER A 161 6.08 9.95 0.61
C SER A 161 6.71 10.74 -0.54
N GLY A 162 7.98 10.47 -0.88
CA GLY A 162 8.65 11.13 -1.99
C GLY A 162 10.12 10.73 -2.07
N TYR A 163 10.90 11.63 -2.65
CA TYR A 163 12.35 11.53 -2.75
C TYR A 163 12.99 12.88 -2.44
N GLU A 164 14.19 12.85 -1.87
CA GLU A 164 15.03 14.02 -1.64
C GLU A 164 16.42 13.81 -2.24
N HIS A 165 17.07 14.90 -2.66
CA HIS A 165 18.47 14.84 -3.08
C HIS A 165 19.37 14.94 -1.84
N LYS A 166 20.14 13.89 -1.56
CA LYS A 166 21.23 13.95 -0.58
C LYS A 166 22.56 14.15 -1.29
N TRP A 167 23.32 15.10 -0.80
CA TRP A 167 24.69 15.34 -1.27
C TRP A 167 25.59 14.22 -0.78
N LEU A 168 26.23 13.52 -1.73
CA LEU A 168 27.30 12.58 -1.43
C LEU A 168 28.64 13.33 -1.38
N ASP A 169 28.82 14.27 -2.31
CA ASP A 169 29.98 15.15 -2.35
C ASP A 169 29.58 16.55 -2.84
N LYS A 170 29.72 17.54 -1.96
CA LYS A 170 29.40 18.94 -2.24
C LYS A 170 30.38 19.60 -3.21
N ARG A 171 31.65 19.18 -3.20
CA ARG A 171 32.71 19.77 -4.02
C ARG A 171 32.54 19.42 -5.50
N TYR A 172 32.08 18.20 -5.78
CA TYR A 172 31.88 17.72 -7.15
C TYR A 172 30.42 17.77 -7.63
N ASN A 173 29.51 18.37 -6.85
CA ASN A 173 28.09 18.44 -7.19
C ASN A 173 27.43 17.07 -7.39
N ILE A 174 27.86 16.07 -6.63
CA ILE A 174 27.32 14.70 -6.71
C ILE A 174 26.19 14.55 -5.70
N THR A 175 24.98 14.37 -6.22
CA THR A 175 23.78 14.09 -5.41
C THR A 175 23.21 12.72 -5.71
N GLN A 176 22.58 12.12 -4.69
CA GLN A 176 21.84 10.88 -4.79
C GLN A 176 20.38 11.13 -4.42
N LEU A 177 19.47 10.67 -5.28
CA LEU A 177 18.04 10.68 -4.98
C LEU A 177 17.73 9.56 -3.98
N VAL A 178 17.28 9.91 -2.78
CA VAL A 178 16.95 8.95 -1.72
C VAL A 178 15.47 9.02 -1.36
N PRO A 179 14.82 7.88 -1.04
CA PRO A 179 13.41 7.86 -0.70
C PRO A 179 13.14 8.49 0.68
N VAL A 180 12.12 9.33 0.76
CA VAL A 180 11.60 9.89 2.00
C VAL A 180 10.41 9.03 2.47
N TYR A 181 10.38 8.75 3.77
CA TYR A 181 9.32 7.97 4.40
C TYR A 181 8.53 8.82 5.38
N THR A 182 7.22 8.59 5.42
CA THR A 182 6.30 9.15 6.40
C THR A 182 5.61 8.00 7.12
N SER A 183 5.16 8.25 8.35
CA SER A 183 4.45 7.26 9.15
C SER A 183 3.22 7.85 9.84
N ARG A 184 2.35 6.95 10.30
CA ARG A 184 1.30 7.23 11.29
C ARG A 184 1.30 6.13 12.36
N THR A 185 0.77 6.44 13.52
CA THR A 185 0.47 5.44 14.56
C THR A 185 -0.74 4.60 14.17
N LEU A 186 -0.76 3.35 14.61
CA LEU A 186 -1.93 2.49 14.53
C LEU A 186 -2.87 2.79 15.70
N ASP A 187 -4.17 2.76 15.45
CA ASP A 187 -5.21 2.92 16.46
C ASP A 187 -5.99 1.61 16.64
N ILE A 188 -5.25 0.55 17.01
CA ILE A 188 -5.79 -0.79 17.28
C ILE A 188 -5.08 -1.38 18.50
N ALA A 189 -5.73 -2.32 19.18
CA ALA A 189 -5.09 -3.08 20.25
C ALA A 189 -3.99 -3.99 19.66
N LEU A 190 -2.74 -3.71 19.99
CA LEU A 190 -1.59 -4.49 19.53
C LEU A 190 -1.31 -5.66 20.47
N GLN A 191 -0.96 -6.81 19.89
CA GLN A 191 -0.56 -8.02 20.62
C GLN A 191 0.82 -8.47 20.15
N PRO A 192 1.90 -7.73 20.48
CA PRO A 192 3.22 -7.94 19.90
C PRO A 192 3.77 -9.35 20.14
N GLU A 193 3.44 -9.99 21.26
CA GLU A 193 3.85 -11.36 21.58
C GLU A 193 3.24 -12.38 20.61
N LEU A 194 1.95 -12.25 20.29
CA LEU A 194 1.27 -13.14 19.35
C LEU A 194 1.84 -12.97 17.94
N ILE A 195 2.03 -11.72 17.51
CA ILE A 195 2.59 -11.40 16.20
C ILE A 195 4.02 -11.90 16.07
N ALA A 196 4.84 -11.71 17.09
CA ALA A 196 6.21 -12.21 17.12
C ALA A 196 6.24 -13.74 17.06
N LYS A 197 5.42 -14.44 17.85
CA LYS A 197 5.33 -15.90 17.86
C LYS A 197 4.95 -16.47 16.48
N MET A 198 3.97 -15.86 15.83
CA MET A 198 3.60 -16.21 14.46
C MET A 198 4.80 -16.02 13.52
N ALA A 199 5.42 -14.85 13.56
CA ALA A 199 6.43 -14.47 12.60
C ALA A 199 7.78 -15.20 12.76
N ILE A 200 8.18 -15.63 13.97
CA ILE A 200 9.37 -16.50 14.16
C ILE A 200 9.15 -17.93 13.61
N THR A 201 7.90 -18.37 13.47
CA THR A 201 7.55 -19.66 12.86
C THR A 201 7.17 -19.58 11.38
N ASP A 202 7.24 -18.39 10.78
CA ASP A 202 6.84 -18.20 9.39
C ASP A 202 7.71 -19.03 8.44
N ARG A 203 7.07 -19.61 7.42
CA ARG A 203 7.74 -20.40 6.37
C ARG A 203 8.85 -19.62 5.63
N SER A 204 8.74 -18.30 5.52
CA SER A 204 9.69 -17.45 4.83
C SER A 204 10.74 -16.89 5.78
N ALA A 205 12.01 -17.13 5.45
CA ALA A 205 13.15 -16.51 6.14
C ALA A 205 13.06 -14.98 6.16
N PHE A 206 12.46 -14.37 5.13
CA PHE A 206 12.26 -12.92 5.06
C PHE A 206 11.38 -12.40 6.21
N VAL A 207 10.27 -13.09 6.50
CA VAL A 207 9.35 -12.72 7.59
C VAL A 207 9.99 -12.97 8.95
N ARG A 208 10.64 -14.13 9.14
CA ARG A 208 11.39 -14.43 10.37
C ARG A 208 12.47 -13.38 10.65
N ARG A 209 13.19 -12.97 9.61
CA ARG A 209 14.18 -11.89 9.67
C ARG A 209 13.57 -10.54 10.05
N THR A 210 12.37 -10.22 9.59
CA THR A 210 11.69 -8.95 9.90
C THR A 210 11.45 -8.77 11.40
N VAL A 211 11.12 -9.83 12.14
CA VAL A 211 10.95 -9.76 13.60
C VAL A 211 12.26 -9.34 14.27
N LEU A 212 13.37 -9.96 13.87
CA LEU A 212 14.70 -9.63 14.39
C LEU A 212 15.13 -8.20 14.00
N GLN A 213 14.73 -7.69 12.83
CA GLN A 213 14.96 -6.29 12.46
C GLN A 213 14.14 -5.31 13.32
N CYS A 214 13.00 -5.73 13.83
CA CYS A 214 12.22 -4.94 14.79
C CYS A 214 12.89 -4.97 16.18
N ALA A 215 13.46 -6.11 16.57
CA ALA A 215 14.27 -6.26 17.78
C ALA A 215 15.53 -5.37 17.77
N ASP A 216 16.34 -5.40 16.69
CA ASP A 216 17.55 -4.57 16.59
C ASP A 216 17.25 -3.06 16.60
N ARG A 217 16.08 -2.66 16.06
CA ARG A 217 15.59 -1.28 16.13
C ARG A 217 14.96 -0.89 17.47
N HIS A 218 14.95 -1.79 18.46
CA HIS A 218 14.34 -1.59 19.79
C HIS A 218 12.86 -1.19 19.72
N THR A 219 12.15 -1.68 18.69
CA THR A 219 10.73 -1.37 18.48
C THR A 219 9.79 -2.33 19.19
N ILE A 220 10.33 -3.38 19.80
CA ILE A 220 9.61 -4.36 20.62
C ILE A 220 10.32 -4.51 21.97
N PRO A 221 9.65 -4.99 23.03
CA PRO A 221 10.26 -5.17 24.34
C PRO A 221 11.54 -6.02 24.31
N ALA A 222 12.49 -5.73 25.21
CA ALA A 222 13.79 -6.41 25.26
C ALA A 222 13.65 -7.92 25.52
N GLU A 223 12.75 -8.32 26.42
CA GLU A 223 12.48 -9.74 26.70
C GLU A 223 11.93 -10.49 25.48
N LEU A 224 11.01 -9.85 24.74
CA LEU A 224 10.48 -10.41 23.48
C LEU A 224 11.57 -10.50 22.41
N SER A 225 12.43 -9.49 22.31
CA SER A 225 13.59 -9.47 21.41
C SER A 225 14.53 -10.65 21.67
N ARG A 226 14.89 -10.87 22.94
CA ARG A 226 15.77 -11.97 23.36
C ARG A 226 15.12 -13.32 23.08
N THR A 227 13.83 -13.47 23.40
CA THR A 227 13.06 -14.70 23.14
C THR A 227 13.04 -15.06 21.65
N CYS A 228 12.78 -14.07 20.78
CA CYS A 228 12.77 -14.28 19.33
C CYS A 228 14.17 -14.66 18.81
N ALA A 229 15.22 -14.00 19.28
CA ALA A 229 16.59 -14.28 18.86
C ALA A 229 17.06 -15.67 19.31
N GLN A 230 16.73 -16.11 20.53
CA GLN A 230 17.01 -17.46 21.01
C GLN A 230 16.35 -18.51 20.11
N HIS A 231 15.05 -18.34 19.80
CA HIS A 231 14.32 -19.26 18.93
C HIS A 231 14.93 -19.38 17.52
N LEU A 232 15.48 -18.28 17.00
CA LEU A 232 16.02 -18.20 15.63
C LEU A 232 17.53 -18.43 15.54
N THR A 233 18.21 -18.83 16.62
CA THR A 233 19.66 -19.07 16.63
C THR A 233 20.07 -20.23 15.72
N ASN A 234 19.21 -21.25 15.59
CA ASN A 234 19.41 -22.42 14.74
C ASN A 234 18.56 -22.39 13.46
N ASP A 235 18.10 -21.20 13.03
CA ASP A 235 17.31 -21.05 11.80
C ASP A 235 18.01 -21.66 10.59
N PRO A 236 17.35 -22.29 9.60
CA PRO A 236 18.03 -22.80 8.41
C PRO A 236 18.68 -21.69 7.55
N ASP A 237 18.17 -20.46 7.59
CA ASP A 237 18.72 -19.34 6.84
C ASP A 237 19.88 -18.65 7.58
N LYS A 238 21.03 -18.51 6.91
CA LYS A 238 22.23 -17.90 7.51
C LYS A 238 21.99 -16.45 7.94
N SER A 239 21.26 -15.67 7.16
CA SER A 239 21.04 -14.25 7.46
C SER A 239 20.16 -14.05 8.69
N VAL A 240 19.24 -14.99 8.95
CA VAL A 240 18.42 -15.02 10.16
C VAL A 240 19.30 -15.36 11.37
N ARG A 241 20.08 -16.45 11.30
CA ARG A 241 21.00 -16.87 12.38
C ARG A 241 22.00 -15.77 12.76
N ASP A 242 22.64 -15.14 11.76
CA ASP A 242 23.63 -14.10 11.99
C ASP A 242 23.02 -12.92 12.77
N LEU A 243 21.80 -12.50 12.42
CA LEU A 243 21.12 -11.40 13.10
C LEU A 243 20.64 -11.80 14.50
N ALA A 244 20.16 -13.03 14.68
CA ALA A 244 19.82 -13.55 16.00
C ALA A 244 21.04 -13.54 16.94
N ALA A 245 22.18 -14.07 16.47
CA ALA A 245 23.43 -14.06 17.23
C ALA A 245 23.91 -12.63 17.56
N PHE A 246 23.73 -11.69 16.64
CA PHE A 246 24.06 -10.28 16.88
C PHE A 246 23.21 -9.65 17.98
N ILE A 247 21.89 -9.88 17.97
CA ILE A 247 20.98 -9.38 19.02
C ILE A 247 21.35 -9.97 20.38
N LEU A 248 21.65 -11.27 20.45
CA LEU A 248 22.04 -11.94 21.71
C LEU A 248 23.39 -11.49 22.26
N ARG A 249 24.30 -10.97 21.42
CA ARG A 249 25.58 -10.41 21.88
C ARG A 249 25.46 -8.97 22.41
N LYS A 250 24.42 -8.24 21.99
CA LYS A 250 24.19 -6.84 22.36
C LYS A 250 23.42 -6.68 23.67
N GLY A 251 22.53 -7.63 23.99
CA GLY A 251 21.70 -7.60 25.19
C GLY A 251 22.25 -8.46 26.32
#